data_AF-A0A2I1RF20-F1
#
_entry.id   AF-A0A2I1RF20-F1
#
_cell.length_a   1.000
_cell.length_b   1.000
_cell.length_c   1.000
_cell.angle_alpha   90.00
_cell.angle_beta   90.00
_cell.angle_gamma   90.00
#
_symmetry.space_group_name_H-M   'P 1'
#
loop_
_entity.id
_entity.type
_entity.pdbx_description
1 polymer ?
#
loop_
_entity_poly.entity_id
_entity_poly.type
_entity_poly.pdbx_seq_one_letter_code
_entity_poly.pdbx_strand_id
1 'polypeptide(L)' 'MLELPPIPKLGYEIVWDCANCDQSNPMPIIGKSKNATNEDGSICHTIKLKCPNCGYINGEYRAIFYNLYEKGVIV' A
#
# COMPACT_ATOMS: atom_id res chain seq x y z
N MET A 1 16.69 -0.47 -6.36
CA MET A 1 15.33 0.07 -6.08
C MET A 1 14.35 -0.98 -6.54
N LEU A 2 13.60 -1.60 -5.62
CA LEU A 2 12.52 -2.51 -6.01
C LEU A 2 11.37 -1.65 -6.56
N GLU A 3 11.12 -1.78 -7.85
CA GLU A 3 9.99 -1.14 -8.52
C GLU A 3 8.70 -1.72 -7.94
N LEU A 4 7.85 -0.86 -7.39
CA LEU A 4 6.54 -1.25 -6.91
C LEU A 4 5.70 -1.71 -8.11
N PRO A 5 5.02 -2.87 -8.03
CA PRO A 5 4.19 -3.35 -9.14
C PRO A 5 3.06 -2.34 -9.42
N PRO A 6 2.68 -2.10 -10.68
CA PRO A 6 1.66 -1.11 -11.03
C PRO A 6 0.33 -1.37 -10.29
N ILE A 7 -0.04 -2.64 -10.16
CA ILE A 7 -1.22 -3.05 -9.40
C ILE A 7 -0.75 -3.69 -8.10
N PRO A 8 -1.30 -3.29 -6.93
CA PRO A 8 -0.91 -3.89 -5.67
C PRO A 8 -1.21 -5.40 -5.68
N LYS A 9 -0.24 -6.21 -5.26
CA LYS A 9 -0.35 -7.67 -5.22
C LYS A 9 -0.36 -8.15 -3.77
N LEU A 10 -1.34 -8.98 -3.42
CA LEU A 10 -1.40 -9.59 -2.09
C LEU A 10 -0.13 -10.40 -1.84
N GLY A 11 0.39 -10.32 -0.61
CA GLY A 11 1.65 -10.94 -0.20
C GLY A 11 2.91 -10.22 -0.69
N TYR A 12 2.82 -9.21 -1.55
CA TYR A 12 3.96 -8.37 -1.89
C TYR A 12 4.37 -7.52 -0.68
N GLU A 13 5.67 -7.41 -0.42
CA GLU A 13 6.19 -6.69 0.74
C GLU A 13 6.60 -5.27 0.37
N ILE A 14 6.21 -4.31 1.23
CA ILE A 14 6.59 -2.91 1.10
C ILE A 14 7.16 -2.45 2.43
N VAL A 15 8.28 -1.73 2.40
CA VAL A 15 8.81 -1.08 3.59
C VAL A 15 7.86 0.03 4.01
N TRP A 16 7.34 -0.05 5.22
CA TRP A 16 6.35 0.88 5.74
C TRP A 16 6.57 1.14 7.23
N ASP A 17 6.22 2.34 7.69
CA ASP A 17 6.30 2.73 9.09
C ASP A 17 5.00 2.35 9.80
N CYS A 18 5.08 1.48 10.80
CA CYS A 18 3.89 1.05 11.52
C CYS A 18 3.33 2.19 12.37
N ALA A 19 2.07 2.57 12.16
CA ALA A 19 1.40 3.62 12.93
C ALA A 19 1.19 3.30 14.43
N ASN A 20 1.48 2.08 14.87
CA ASN A 20 1.30 1.65 16.26
C ASN A 20 2.63 1.46 17.02
N CYS A 21 3.68 0.94 16.37
CA CYS A 21 4.96 0.71 17.03
C CYS A 21 6.12 1.50 16.42
N ASP A 22 5.84 2.38 15.46
CA ASP A 22 6.77 3.29 14.77
C ASP A 22 7.99 2.63 14.11
N GLN A 23 7.96 1.30 13.96
CA GLN A 23 9.03 0.56 13.30
C GLN A 23 8.81 0.50 11.80
N SER A 24 9.84 0.88 11.05
CA SER A 24 9.97 0.68 9.61
C SER A 24 10.40 -0.76 9.32
N ASN A 25 9.51 -1.56 8.74
CA ASN A 25 9.82 -2.93 8.35
C ASN A 25 9.18 -3.27 7.00
N PRO A 26 9.68 -4.27 6.27
CA PRO A 26 8.94 -4.88 5.17
C PRO A 26 7.62 -5.46 5.71
N MET A 27 6.49 -5.03 5.13
CA MET A 27 5.16 -5.49 5.52
C MET A 27 4.43 -6.08 4.30
N PRO A 28 3.82 -7.26 4.42
CA PRO A 28 3.05 -7.84 3.33
C PRO A 28 1.71 -7.10 3.16
N ILE A 29 1.31 -6.89 1.90
CA ILE A 29 -0.05 -6.47 1.55
C ILE A 29 -1.01 -7.62 1.85
N ILE A 30 -1.87 -7.43 2.85
CA ILE A 30 -2.89 -8.41 3.25
C ILE A 30 -4.27 -8.11 2.70
N GLY A 31 -4.48 -6.89 2.20
CA GLY A 31 -5.75 -6.46 1.61
C GLY A 31 -5.53 -5.37 0.57
N LYS A 32 -6.38 -5.35 -0.45
CA LYS A 32 -6.43 -4.28 -1.44
C LYS A 32 -7.85 -3.99 -1.86
N SER A 33 -8.15 -2.73 -2.18
CA SER A 33 -9.43 -2.31 -2.76
C SER A 33 -9.20 -1.35 -3.92
N LYS A 34 -10.14 -1.31 -4.86
CA LYS A 34 -10.21 -0.24 -5.85
C LYS A 34 -10.96 0.92 -5.21
N ASN A 35 -10.36 2.11 -5.23
CA ASN A 35 -10.93 3.29 -4.59
C ASN A 35 -11.67 4.18 -5.60
N ALA A 36 -10.97 4.63 -6.64
CA ALA A 36 -11.53 5.53 -7.64
C ALA A 36 -10.78 5.39 -8.97
N THR A 37 -11.40 5.87 -10.05
CA THR A 37 -10.71 6.12 -11.33
C THR A 37 -10.59 7.64 -11.49
N ASN A 38 -9.39 8.15 -11.74
CA ASN A 38 -9.08 9.54 -12.00
C ASN A 38 -9.55 9.96 -13.42
N GLU A 39 -9.59 11.26 -13.70
CA GLU A 39 -10.01 11.81 -15.01
C GLU A 39 -9.09 11.37 -16.15
N ASP A 40 -7.82 11.11 -15.86
CA ASP A 40 -6.81 10.61 -16.81
C ASP A 40 -6.94 9.09 -17.09
N GLY A 41 -7.92 8.42 -16.48
CA GLY A 41 -8.17 6.99 -16.61
C GLY A 41 -7.39 6.13 -15.61
N SER A 42 -6.50 6.70 -14.79
CA SER A 42 -5.76 5.95 -13.78
C SER A 42 -6.64 5.49 -12.61
N ILE A 43 -6.33 4.36 -12.01
CA ILE A 43 -7.05 3.70 -10.94
C ILE A 43 -6.27 3.87 -9.63
N CYS A 44 -6.90 4.56 -8.69
CA CYS A 44 -6.41 4.64 -7.33
C CYS A 44 -6.79 3.35 -6.57
N HIS A 45 -5.78 2.68 -6.03
CA HIS A 45 -5.96 1.53 -5.14
C HIS A 45 -5.70 1.92 -3.70
N THR A 46 -6.36 1.24 -2.75
CA THR A 46 -6.00 1.29 -1.34
C THR A 46 -5.49 -0.07 -0.89
N ILE A 47 -4.56 -0.08 0.06
CA ILE A 47 -3.95 -1.31 0.60
C ILE A 47 -4.04 -1.37 2.12
N LYS A 48 -3.99 -2.60 2.63
CA LYS A 48 -3.81 -2.92 4.05
C LYS A 48 -2.52 -3.70 4.23
N LEU A 49 -1.73 -3.33 5.23
CA LEU A 49 -0.43 -3.91 5.54
C LEU A 49 -0.44 -4.46 6.96
N LYS A 50 0.04 -5.68 7.17
CA LYS A 50 0.18 -6.25 8.51
C LYS A 50 1.61 -6.03 9.02
N CYS A 51 1.76 -5.35 10.14
CA CYS A 51 3.05 -5.19 10.80
C CYS A 51 3.55 -6.55 11.32
N PRO A 52 4.75 -7.03 10.92
CA PRO A 52 5.29 -8.29 11.41
C PRO A 52 5.72 -8.21 12.89
N ASN A 53 6.04 -7.02 13.38
CA ASN A 53 6.49 -6.82 14.76
C ASN A 53 5.34 -6.85 15.78
N CYS A 54 4.31 -6.03 15.58
CA CYS A 54 3.21 -5.89 16.56
C CYS A 54 1.87 -6.44 16.09
N GLY A 55 1.76 -6.95 14.86
CA GLY A 55 0.53 -7.50 14.30
C GLY A 55 -0.51 -6.47 13.86
N TYR A 56 -0.28 -5.17 14.11
CA TYR A 56 -1.20 -4.09 13.74
C TYR A 56 -1.45 -4.03 12.22
N ILE A 57 -2.70 -3.73 11.83
CA ILE A 57 -3.10 -3.61 10.44
C ILE A 57 -3.12 -2.12 10.04
N ASN A 58 -2.07 -1.68 9.37
CA ASN A 58 -2.04 -0.36 8.75
C ASN A 58 -3.01 -0.35 7.56
N GLY A 59 -3.72 0.76 7.35
CA GLY A 59 -4.75 0.83 6.30
C GLY A 59 -6.16 0.44 6.75
N GLU A 60 -6.35 -0.02 7.99
CA GLU A 60 -7.66 -0.44 8.51
C GLU A 60 -8.58 0.74 8.85
N TYR A 61 -8.06 1.70 9.63
CA TYR A 61 -8.82 2.88 10.06
C TYR A 61 -8.57 4.12 9.18
N ARG A 62 -7.35 4.24 8.63
CA ARG A 62 -6.96 5.29 7.69
C ARG A 62 -6.42 4.63 6.44
N ALA A 63 -7.11 4.84 5.31
CA ALA A 63 -6.73 4.22 4.05
C ALA A 63 -5.30 4.60 3.64
N ILE A 64 -4.50 3.59 3.29
CA ILE A 64 -3.21 3.81 2.62
C ILE A 64 -3.49 3.80 1.12
N PHE A 65 -3.31 4.95 0.50
CA PHE A 65 -3.38 5.04 -0.95
C PHE A 65 -2.14 4.40 -1.55
N TYR A 66 -2.36 3.38 -2.37
CA TYR A 66 -1.35 2.80 -3.22
C TYR A 66 -1.19 3.70 -4.44
N ASN A 67 -0.54 4.84 -4.22
CA ASN A 67 -0.35 5.84 -5.24
C ASN A 67 1.07 5.76 -5.81
N LEU A 68 1.19 5.30 -7.05
CA LEU A 68 2.44 5.31 -7.80
C LEU A 68 2.58 6.56 -8.68
N TYR A 69 1.73 7.59 -8.50
CA TYR A 69 1.87 8.86 -9.24
C TYR A 69 3.26 9.48 -9.07
N GLU A 70 3.81 9.44 -7.85
CA GLU A 70 5.18 9.92 -7.59
C GLU A 70 6.26 9.10 -8.31
N LYS A 71 5.92 7.91 -8.80
CA LYS A 71 6.78 7.04 -9.63
C LYS A 71 6.48 7.17 -11.13
N GLY A 72 5.56 8.06 -11.52
CA GLY A 72 5.16 8.27 -12.92
C GLY A 72 4.37 7.12 -13.53
N VAL A 73 3.80 6.23 -12.71
CA VAL A 73 3.03 5.07 -13.18
C VAL A 73 1.54 5.41 -13.17
N ILE A 74 0.99 5.58 -14.37
CA ILE A 74 -0.45 5.65 -14.63
C ILE A 74 -0.92 4.21 -14.84
N VAL A 75 -1.78 3.70 -13.96
CA VAL A 75 -2.35 2.34 -14.03
C VAL A 75 -3.85 2.44 -14.14
#